data_AF-A0A7W7Z2W7-F1
#
_entry.id   AF-A0A7W7Z2W7-F1
#
_cell.length_a   1.000
_cell.length_b   1.000
_cell.length_c   1.000
_cell.angle_alpha   90.00
_cell.angle_beta   90.00
_cell.angle_gamma   90.00
#
_symmetry.space_group_name_H-M   'P 1'
#
loop_
_entity.id
_entity.type
_entity.pdbx_description
1 polymer ?
#
loop_
_entity_poly.entity_id
_entity_poly.type
_entity_poly.pdbx_seq_one_letter_code
_entity_poly.pdbx_strand_id
1 'polypeptide(L)'
;MSIRDSIVVYIEEISSERGFDHASNLFESGVLTSLDVLSLVAFIEETFGLEITGDEIDMASFGTVDGLVNLVLTLQANTAHAAAARSHG
;
A
#
# COMPACT_ATOMS: atom_id res chain seq x y z
N MET A 1 -10.49 10.35 -6.43
CA MET A 1 -9.06 10.15 -6.11
C MET A 1 -8.70 8.74 -6.53
N SER A 2 -7.59 8.53 -7.24
CA SER A 2 -7.15 7.16 -7.58
C SER A 2 -6.43 6.51 -6.40
N ILE A 3 -6.28 5.17 -6.40
CA ILE A 3 -5.49 4.45 -5.37
C ILE A 3 -4.09 5.06 -5.26
N ARG A 4 -3.47 5.36 -6.41
CA ARG A 4 -2.15 5.98 -6.48
C ARG A 4 -2.12 7.35 -5.82
N ASP A 5 -3.10 8.21 -6.13
CA ASP A 5 -3.16 9.55 -5.53
C ASP A 5 -3.32 9.46 -4.00
N SER A 6 -4.17 8.56 -3.51
CA SER A 6 -4.36 8.36 -2.07
C SER A 6 -3.07 7.93 -1.37
N ILE A 7 -2.32 6.99 -1.97
CA ILE A 7 -1.05 6.52 -1.43
C ILE A 7 0.01 7.64 -1.44
N VAL A 8 0.15 8.36 -2.55
CA VAL A 8 1.13 9.45 -2.66
C VAL A 8 0.84 10.55 -1.65
N VAL A 9 -0.41 11.02 -1.57
CA VAL A 9 -0.82 12.05 -0.61
C VAL A 9 -0.50 11.62 0.82
N TYR A 10 -0.83 10.39 1.18
CA TYR A 10 -0.57 9.89 2.53
C TYR A 10 0.94 9.77 2.83
N ILE A 11 1.74 9.31 1.86
CA ILE A 11 3.21 9.25 1.99
C ILE A 11 3.76 10.65 2.25
N GLU A 12 3.33 11.66 1.48
CA GLU A 12 3.78 13.04 1.67
C GLU A 12 3.40 13.62 3.05
N GLU A 13 2.28 13.15 3.63
CA GLU A 13 1.84 13.55 4.97
C GLU A 13 2.70 12.91 6.08
N ILE A 14 2.98 11.61 6.01
CA ILE A 14 3.72 10.90 7.07
C ILE A 14 5.23 11.16 7.00
N SER A 15 5.81 11.26 5.79
CA SER A 15 7.24 11.51 5.62
C SER A 15 7.62 12.99 5.80
N SER A 16 6.64 13.90 5.71
CA SER A 16 6.86 15.34 5.55
C SER A 16 7.76 15.69 4.35
N GLU A 17 7.87 14.78 3.37
CA GLU A 17 8.63 14.96 2.13
C GLU A 17 7.68 15.00 0.93
N ARG A 18 7.83 16.04 0.10
CA ARG A 18 6.98 16.25 -1.09
C ARG A 18 7.78 16.09 -2.37
N GLY A 19 7.12 15.58 -3.40
CA GLY A 19 7.74 15.43 -4.72
C GLY A 19 8.92 14.46 -4.75
N PHE A 20 8.87 13.42 -3.90
CA PHE A 20 9.84 12.31 -3.93
C PHE A 20 9.75 11.56 -5.27
N ASP A 21 10.79 10.81 -5.63
CA ASP A 21 10.78 10.02 -6.85
C ASP A 21 9.93 8.75 -6.68
N HIS A 22 8.80 8.70 -7.38
CA HIS A 22 7.86 7.57 -7.32
C HIS A 22 8.43 6.26 -7.88
N ALA A 23 9.50 6.33 -8.68
CA ALA A 23 10.18 5.15 -9.23
C ALA A 23 11.29 4.61 -8.32
N SER A 24 11.73 5.42 -7.34
CA SER A 24 12.77 5.03 -6.40
C SER A 24 12.19 4.20 -5.25
N ASN A 25 13.05 3.37 -4.66
CA ASN A 25 12.70 2.66 -3.44
C ASN A 25 12.64 3.68 -2.27
N LEU A 26 11.47 3.85 -1.67
CA LEU A 26 11.13 4.77 -0.60
C LEU A 26 11.93 4.48 0.70
N PHE A 27 12.37 3.24 0.90
CA PHE A 27 13.25 2.87 2.02
C PHE A 27 14.69 3.22 1.74
N GLU A 28 15.20 2.86 0.57
CA GLU A 28 16.60 3.12 0.19
C GLU A 28 16.87 4.63 0.02
N SER A 29 15.87 5.37 -0.44
CA SER A 29 15.91 6.84 -0.54
C SER A 29 15.75 7.54 0.81
N GLY A 30 15.31 6.83 1.85
CA GLY A 30 15.09 7.38 3.19
C GLY A 30 13.79 8.17 3.35
N VAL A 31 12.88 8.12 2.38
CA VAL A 31 11.57 8.77 2.42
C VAL A 31 10.67 8.13 3.47
N LEU A 32 10.74 6.80 3.62
CA LEU A 32 9.96 6.05 4.60
C LEU A 32 10.86 5.37 5.63
N THR A 33 10.53 5.54 6.90
CA THR A 33 11.10 4.77 8.01
C THR A 33 10.26 3.54 8.33
N SER A 34 10.80 2.63 9.15
CA SER A 34 10.04 1.46 9.63
C SER A 34 8.76 1.81 10.39
N LEU A 35 8.68 3.00 11.02
CA LEU A 35 7.46 3.45 11.69
C LEU A 35 6.43 3.99 10.70
N ASP A 36 6.89 4.64 9.63
CA ASP A 36 6.01 5.14 8.57
C ASP A 36 5.36 3.99 7.82
N VAL A 37 6.06 2.85 7.66
CA VAL A 37 5.47 1.63 7.09
C VAL A 37 4.27 1.15 7.89
N LEU A 38 4.38 1.10 9.21
CA LEU A 38 3.27 0.64 10.06
C LEU A 38 2.06 1.56 9.90
N SER A 39 2.29 2.86 9.78
CA SER A 39 1.25 3.86 9.55
C SER A 39 0.63 3.72 8.14
N LEU A 40 1.47 3.49 7.12
CA LEU A 40 1.06 3.27 5.74
C LEU A 40 0.23 1.99 5.57
N VAL A 41 0.64 0.90 6.20
CA VAL A 41 -0.12 -0.36 6.20
C VAL A 41 -1.50 -0.13 6.83
N ALA A 42 -1.55 0.46 8.02
CA ALA A 42 -2.82 0.77 8.69
C ALA A 42 -3.73 1.67 7.83
N PHE A 43 -3.16 2.70 7.20
CA PHE A 43 -3.90 3.56 6.28
C PHE A 43 -4.48 2.79 5.10
N ILE A 44 -3.72 1.88 4.48
CA ILE A 44 -4.20 1.08 3.35
C ILE A 44 -5.33 0.15 3.80
N GLU A 45 -5.16 -0.55 4.93
CA GLU A 45 -6.19 -1.44 5.48
C GLU A 45 -7.49 -0.69 5.77
N GLU A 46 -7.42 0.45 6.47
CA GLU A 46 -8.59 1.25 6.84
C GLU A 46 -9.25 1.93 5.63
N THR A 47 -8.45 2.47 4.70
CA THR A 47 -8.95 3.24 3.56
C THR A 47 -9.59 2.34 2.51
N PHE A 48 -9.04 1.15 2.28
CA PHE A 48 -9.49 0.24 1.23
C PHE A 48 -10.26 -0.97 1.75
N GLY A 49 -10.43 -1.13 3.06
CA GLY A 49 -11.11 -2.26 3.69
C GLY A 49 -10.39 -3.58 3.42
N LEU A 50 -9.07 -3.55 3.53
CA LEU A 50 -8.18 -4.67 3.26
C LEU A 50 -7.55 -5.18 4.55
N GLU A 51 -7.02 -6.40 4.51
CA GLU A 51 -6.17 -6.98 5.55
C GLU A 51 -4.85 -7.34 4.89
N ILE A 52 -3.75 -6.75 5.37
CA ILE A 52 -2.41 -6.99 4.85
C ILE A 52 -1.70 -7.89 5.86
N THR A 53 -1.41 -9.12 5.46
CA THR A 53 -0.62 -10.02 6.30
C THR A 53 0.88 -9.74 6.11
N GLY A 54 1.68 -9.97 7.16
CA GLY A 54 3.13 -9.73 7.11
C GLY A 54 3.86 -10.50 6.00
N ASP A 55 3.31 -11.64 5.59
CA ASP A 55 3.84 -12.44 4.47
C ASP A 55 3.60 -11.80 3.10
N GLU A 56 2.64 -10.87 2.98
CA GLU A 56 2.33 -10.13 1.75
C GLU A 56 3.17 -8.86 1.59
N ILE A 57 3.85 -8.43 2.66
CA ILE A 57 4.75 -7.28 2.66
C ILE A 57 6.15 -7.73 2.21
N ASP A 58 6.33 -7.82 0.90
CA ASP A 58 7.67 -7.93 0.31
C ASP A 58 8.32 -6.54 0.24
N MET A 59 9.32 -6.28 1.08
CA MET A 59 10.06 -5.00 1.12
C MET A 59 10.66 -4.58 -0.23
N ALA A 60 10.96 -5.53 -1.13
CA ALA A 60 11.46 -5.21 -2.47
C ALA A 60 10.37 -4.62 -3.37
N SER A 61 9.13 -5.12 -3.26
CA SER A 61 7.98 -4.65 -4.01
C SER A 61 7.28 -3.48 -3.32
N PHE A 62 7.12 -3.55 -1.99
CA PHE A 62 6.48 -2.55 -1.13
C PHE A 62 7.26 -1.23 -1.06
N GLY A 63 8.53 -1.25 -1.43
CA GLY A 63 9.39 -0.07 -1.43
C GLY A 63 9.06 0.95 -2.51
N THR A 64 8.14 0.72 -3.44
CA THR A 64 7.82 1.70 -4.51
C THR A 64 6.34 2.04 -4.52
N VAL A 65 6.00 3.23 -5.04
CA VAL A 65 4.59 3.64 -5.21
C VAL A 65 3.84 2.64 -6.07
N ASP A 66 4.46 2.16 -7.15
CA ASP A 66 3.81 1.22 -8.07
C ASP A 66 3.59 -0.15 -7.42
N GLY A 67 4.52 -0.61 -6.59
CA GLY A 67 4.34 -1.85 -5.84
C GLY A 67 3.26 -1.76 -4.76
N LEU A 68 3.14 -0.62 -4.07
CA LEU A 68 2.04 -0.35 -3.13
C LEU A 68 0.68 -0.37 -3.86
N VAL A 69 0.58 0.31 -5.01
CA VAL A 69 -0.63 0.28 -5.83
C VAL A 69 -0.98 -1.14 -6.27
N ASN A 70 0.02 -1.90 -6.73
CA ASN A 70 -0.18 -3.27 -7.17
C ASN A 70 -0.62 -4.21 -6.04
N LEU A 71 -0.09 -4.02 -4.82
CA LEU A 71 -0.53 -4.75 -3.64
C LEU A 71 -2.02 -4.52 -3.37
N VAL A 72 -2.46 -3.25 -3.33
CA VAL A 72 -3.87 -2.91 -3.10
C VAL A 72 -4.77 -3.54 -4.15
N LEU A 73 -4.39 -3.45 -5.43
CA LEU A 73 -5.16 -4.04 -6.53
C LEU A 73 -5.25 -5.57 -6.41
N THR A 74 -4.15 -6.23 -6.04
CA THR A 74 -4.10 -7.68 -5.87
C THR A 74 -4.98 -8.14 -4.72
N LEU A 75 -4.91 -7.45 -3.58
CA LEU A 75 -5.73 -7.74 -2.41
C LEU A 75 -7.22 -7.52 -2.68
N GLN A 76 -7.58 -6.42 -3.36
CA GLN A 76 -8.98 -6.18 -3.75
C GLN A 76 -9.51 -7.28 -4.68
N ALA A 77 -8.70 -7.72 -5.64
CA ALA A 77 -9.07 -8.81 -6.54
C ALA A 77 -9.28 -10.14 -5.79
N ASN A 78 -8.38 -10.46 -4.84
CA ASN A 78 -8.46 -11.67 -4.02
C ASN A 78 -9.68 -11.64 -3.09
N THR A 79 -9.95 -10.51 -2.43
CA THR A 79 -11.11 -10.33 -1.56
C THR A 79 -12.44 -10.43 -2.33
N ALA A 80 -12.50 -9.85 -3.53
CA ALA A 80 -13.67 -9.97 -4.42
C ALA A 80 -13.93 -11.42 -4.85
N HIS A 81 -12.86 -12.18 -5.15
CA HIS A 81 -12.99 -13.60 -5.49
C HIS A 81 -13.46 -14.44 -4.29
N ALA A 82 -12.93 -14.17 -3.10
CA ALA A 82 -13.33 -14.86 -1.87
C ALA A 82 -14.78 -14.56 -1.47
N ALA A 83 -15.28 -13.35 -1.71
CA ALA A 83 -16.68 -12.99 -1.48
C ALA A 83 -17.63 -13.69 -2.47
N ALA A 84 -17.25 -13.77 -3.76
CA ALA A 84 -18.05 -14.44 -4.78
C ALA A 84 -18.22 -15.95 -4.50
N ALA A 85 -17.15 -16.63 -4.08
CA ALA A 85 -17.18 -18.06 -3.76
C ALA A 85 -18.08 -18.41 -2.55
N ARG A 86 -18.28 -17.48 -1.61
CA ARG A 86 -19.12 -17.66 -0.41
C ARG A 86 -20.61 -17.40 -0.65
N SER A 87 -20.97 -16.80 -1.78
CA SER A 87 -22.37 -16.49 -2.13
C SER A 87 -23.13 -17.64 -2.80
N HIS A 88 -22.47 -18.78 -3.03
CA HIS A 88 -23.00 -19.93 -3.78
C HIS A 88 -23.08 -21.23 -2.96
N GLY A 89 -23.24 -21.10 -1.63
CA GLY A 89 -23.38 -22.23 -0.68
C GLY A 89 -24.73 -22.25 0.02
#